data_AF-A0A367IK54-F1
#
_entry.id   AF-A0A367IK54-F1
#
_cell.length_a   1.000
_cell.length_b   1.000
_cell.length_c   1.000
_cell.angle_alpha   90.00
_cell.angle_beta   90.00
_cell.angle_gamma   90.00
#
_symmetry.space_group_name_H-M   'P 1'
#
loop_
_entity.id
_entity.type
_entity.pdbx_description
1 polymer ?
#
loop_
_entity_poly.entity_id
_entity_poly.type
_entity_poly.pdbx_seq_one_letter_code
_entity_poly.pdbx_strand_id
1 'polypeptide(L)'
;MLEKYKKAEFGRCPRVLCSLQPLLPVGLSDVPQTKTVKLYCPRCEDIYNPKSSRHASIDGAYFGTSFPHMLFQVHANYLPTKTFDRYEPRIFGFKIHHIAEQHRWQDRAREEYQKRLIELQKSEE
;
A
#
# COMPACT_ATOMS: atom_id res chain seq x y z
N MET A 1 -19.29 2.25 2.21
CA MET A 1 -17.95 2.37 1.56
C MET A 1 -17.36 1.02 1.16
N LEU A 2 -17.50 -0.02 1.99
CA LEU A 2 -17.02 -1.38 1.66
C LEU A 2 -17.56 -1.91 0.32
N GLU A 3 -18.86 -1.73 0.04
CA GLU A 3 -19.45 -2.17 -1.24
C GLU A 3 -18.81 -1.49 -2.46
N LYS A 4 -18.46 -0.21 -2.35
CA LYS A 4 -17.74 0.52 -3.41
C LYS A 4 -16.30 0.01 -3.58
N TYR A 5 -15.66 -0.37 -2.48
CA TYR A 5 -14.32 -0.97 -2.47
C TYR A 5 -14.32 -2.34 -3.17
N LYS A 6 -15.30 -3.21 -2.86
CA LYS A 6 -15.47 -4.51 -3.54
C LYS A 6 -15.59 -4.37 -5.05
N LYS A 7 -16.29 -3.34 -5.51
CA LYS A 7 -16.46 -2.99 -6.92
C LYS A 7 -15.28 -2.21 -7.53
N ALA A 8 -14.25 -1.89 -6.75
CA ALA A 8 -13.11 -1.08 -7.13
C ALA A 8 -13.48 0.32 -7.70
N GLU A 9 -14.55 0.94 -7.20
CA GLU A 9 -15.03 2.25 -7.69
C GLU A 9 -14.06 3.40 -7.42
N PHE A 10 -13.25 3.31 -6.36
CA PHE A 10 -12.23 4.31 -6.04
C PHE A 10 -10.99 4.23 -6.94
N GLY A 11 -10.91 3.19 -7.78
CA GLY A 11 -9.77 2.92 -8.62
C GLY A 11 -8.89 1.79 -8.07
N ARG A 12 -7.77 1.60 -8.76
CA ARG A 12 -6.84 0.49 -8.57
C ARG A 12 -5.42 1.01 -8.45
N CYS A 13 -4.60 0.30 -7.68
CA CYS A 13 -3.22 0.68 -7.42
C CYS A 13 -2.42 0.88 -8.71
N PRO A 14 -1.71 2.01 -8.86
CA PRO A 14 -0.88 2.25 -10.04
C PRO A 14 0.40 1.41 -10.05
N ARG A 15 0.83 0.84 -8.90
CA ARG A 15 1.97 -0.07 -8.88
C ARG A 15 1.62 -1.37 -9.62
N VAL A 16 2.40 -1.67 -10.66
CA VAL A 16 2.26 -2.89 -11.47
C VAL A 16 2.24 -4.16 -10.60
N LEU A 17 3.16 -4.25 -9.64
CA LEU A 17 3.30 -5.40 -8.73
C LEU A 17 2.20 -5.48 -7.65
N CYS A 18 1.26 -4.54 -7.61
CA CYS A 18 0.07 -4.66 -6.77
C CYS A 18 -1.08 -5.40 -7.43
N SER A 19 -0.91 -5.91 -8.66
CA SER A 19 -1.90 -6.70 -9.40
C SER A 19 -3.28 -6.06 -9.38
N LEU A 20 -3.33 -4.75 -9.66
CA LEU A 20 -4.57 -3.98 -9.74
C LEU A 20 -5.43 -3.99 -8.46
N GLN A 21 -4.80 -4.06 -7.29
CA GLN A 21 -5.46 -3.98 -5.98
C GLN A 21 -6.42 -2.78 -5.90
N PRO A 22 -7.70 -2.98 -5.49
CA PRO A 22 -8.63 -1.88 -5.21
C PRO A 22 -8.11 -0.92 -4.13
N LEU A 23 -8.41 0.36 -4.30
CA LEU A 23 -7.95 1.42 -3.39
C LEU A 23 -9.09 1.94 -2.52
N LEU A 24 -8.73 2.68 -1.46
CA LEU A 24 -9.67 3.42 -0.62
C LEU A 24 -9.29 4.90 -0.60
N PRO A 25 -10.26 5.83 -0.55
CA PRO A 25 -9.95 7.24 -0.37
C PRO A 25 -9.39 7.51 1.03
N VAL A 26 -8.48 8.46 1.14
CA VAL A 26 -7.86 8.88 2.40
C VAL A 26 -7.56 10.37 2.37
N GLY A 27 -7.78 11.05 3.49
CA GLY A 27 -7.31 12.40 3.73
C GLY A 27 -5.89 12.40 4.29
N LEU A 28 -5.06 13.37 3.91
CA LEU A 28 -3.74 13.56 4.55
C LEU A 28 -3.80 14.51 5.76
N SER A 29 -4.95 15.13 5.98
CA SER A 29 -5.26 16.00 7.10
C SER A 29 -6.77 15.96 7.33
N ASP A 30 -7.18 16.08 8.58
CA ASP A 30 -8.59 16.23 8.96
C ASP A 30 -9.02 17.71 8.97
N VAL A 31 -8.10 18.64 8.70
CA VAL A 31 -8.38 20.08 8.59
C VAL A 31 -8.83 20.40 7.15
N PRO A 32 -10.02 21.00 6.95
CA PRO A 32 -10.52 21.35 5.63
C PRO A 32 -9.59 22.28 4.83
N GLN A 33 -9.67 22.20 3.51
CA GLN A 33 -8.96 23.01 2.51
C GLN A 33 -7.43 22.94 2.57
N THR A 34 -6.87 21.98 3.30
CA THR A 34 -5.41 21.80 3.39
C THR A 34 -4.86 20.95 2.26
N LYS A 35 -5.44 19.77 2.04
CA LYS A 35 -4.98 18.80 1.04
C LYS A 35 -6.17 18.07 0.41
N THR A 36 -6.03 17.79 -0.87
CA THR A 36 -7.02 17.04 -1.65
C THR A 36 -7.02 15.57 -1.24
N VAL A 37 -8.11 14.86 -1.54
CA VAL A 37 -8.23 13.42 -1.33
C VAL A 37 -7.12 12.66 -2.06
N LYS A 38 -6.59 11.64 -1.39
CA LYS A 38 -5.65 10.66 -1.93
C LYS A 38 -6.26 9.27 -1.88
N LEU A 39 -5.56 8.29 -2.45
CA LEU A 39 -5.99 6.90 -2.49
C LEU A 39 -4.95 6.01 -1.78
N TYR A 40 -5.38 5.33 -0.73
CA TYR A 40 -4.58 4.35 0.00
C TYR A 40 -4.70 2.96 -0.63
N CYS A 41 -3.55 2.29 -0.81
CA CYS A 41 -3.50 0.89 -1.24
C CYS A 41 -3.24 -0.03 -0.06
N PRO A 42 -4.14 -0.98 0.25
CA PRO A 42 -3.95 -1.91 1.36
C PRO A 42 -2.93 -3.02 1.07
N ARG A 43 -2.48 -3.19 -0.18
CA ARG A 43 -1.47 -4.20 -0.54
C ARG A 43 -0.05 -3.70 -0.35
N CYS A 44 0.25 -2.50 -0.85
CA CYS A 44 1.56 -1.88 -0.69
C CYS A 44 1.67 -0.85 0.42
N GLU A 45 0.56 -0.53 1.09
CA GLU A 45 0.51 0.39 2.24
C GLU A 45 1.02 1.79 1.94
N ASP A 46 0.69 2.27 0.75
CA ASP A 46 1.20 3.52 0.22
C ASP A 46 0.06 4.35 -0.40
N ILE A 47 0.29 5.65 -0.54
CA ILE A 47 -0.72 6.65 -0.87
C ILE A 47 -0.46 7.20 -2.27
N TYR A 48 -1.51 7.24 -3.09
CA TYR A 48 -1.46 7.65 -4.48
C TYR A 48 -2.40 8.82 -4.78
N ASN A 49 -2.08 9.57 -5.82
CA ASN A 49 -2.99 10.56 -6.37
C ASN A 49 -4.12 9.88 -7.17
N PRO A 50 -5.37 10.34 -7.08
CA PRO A 50 -6.44 9.90 -7.98
C PRO A 50 -6.05 10.14 -9.44
N LYS A 51 -6.27 9.15 -10.31
CA LYS A 51 -5.89 9.22 -11.74
C LYS A 51 -6.66 10.30 -12.51
N SER A 52 -7.94 10.50 -12.18
CA SER A 52 -8.79 11.46 -12.85
C SER A 52 -8.71 12.82 -12.18
N SER A 53 -8.48 13.87 -12.98
CA SER A 53 -8.47 15.27 -12.53
C SER A 53 -9.79 15.72 -11.90
N ARG A 54 -10.91 15.06 -12.22
CA ARG A 54 -12.22 15.35 -11.61
C ARG A 54 -12.24 15.19 -10.08
N HIS A 55 -11.35 14.35 -9.54
CA HIS A 55 -11.24 14.13 -8.09
C HIS A 55 -10.14 14.99 -7.46
N ALA A 56 -9.38 15.76 -8.26
CA ALA A 56 -8.28 16.57 -7.76
C ALA A 56 -8.76 17.78 -6.94
N SER A 57 -10.01 18.21 -7.11
CA SER A 57 -10.60 19.32 -6.34
C SER A 57 -11.34 18.87 -5.07
N ILE A 58 -11.46 17.57 -4.82
CA ILE A 58 -12.18 17.05 -3.65
C ILE A 58 -11.27 17.12 -2.42
N ASP A 59 -11.76 17.74 -1.36
CA ASP A 59 -11.04 17.85 -0.09
C ASP A 59 -10.86 16.47 0.58
N GLY A 60 -9.64 16.19 1.04
CA GLY A 60 -9.31 14.95 1.73
C GLY A 60 -9.92 14.87 3.13
N ALA A 61 -10.16 16.01 3.78
CA ALA A 61 -10.74 16.06 5.13
C ALA A 61 -12.13 15.43 5.21
N TYR A 62 -12.88 15.39 4.10
CA TYR A 62 -14.21 14.75 4.03
C TYR A 62 -14.16 13.22 4.17
N PHE A 63 -13.01 12.61 3.92
CA PHE A 63 -12.80 11.17 4.12
C PHE A 63 -12.10 10.88 5.45
N GLY A 64 -11.27 11.82 5.90
CA GLY A 64 -10.47 11.69 7.11
C GLY A 64 -9.20 10.88 6.91
N THR A 65 -8.28 11.04 7.86
CA THR A 65 -6.95 10.39 7.87
C THR A 65 -7.02 8.91 8.23
N SER A 66 -8.01 8.51 9.03
CA SER A 66 -8.11 7.18 9.64
C SER A 66 -9.00 6.18 8.91
N PHE A 67 -9.81 6.63 7.94
CA PHE A 67 -10.88 5.82 7.35
C PHE A 67 -10.43 4.46 6.78
N PRO A 68 -9.37 4.35 5.95
CA PRO A 68 -8.92 3.05 5.45
C PRO A 68 -8.48 2.11 6.57
N HIS A 69 -7.79 2.64 7.57
CA HIS A 69 -7.27 1.86 8.70
C HIS A 69 -8.41 1.30 9.54
N MET A 70 -9.39 2.12 9.87
CA MET A 70 -10.59 1.71 10.62
C MET A 70 -11.41 0.67 9.83
N LEU A 71 -11.52 0.82 8.51
CA LEU A 71 -12.23 -0.15 7.67
C LEU A 71 -11.60 -1.55 7.76
N PHE A 72 -10.27 -1.66 7.71
CA PHE A 72 -9.59 -2.96 7.84
C PHE A 72 -9.52 -3.49 9.27
N GLN A 73 -9.62 -2.63 10.28
CA GLN A 73 -9.77 -3.06 11.66
C GLN A 73 -11.12 -3.77 11.87
N VAL A 74 -12.21 -3.26 11.27
CA VAL A 74 -13.55 -3.87 11.35
C VAL A 74 -13.68 -5.07 10.38
N HIS A 75 -13.03 -4.99 9.22
CA HIS A 75 -13.14 -5.97 8.13
C HIS A 75 -11.78 -6.55 7.75
N ALA A 76 -11.12 -7.21 8.72
CA ALA A 76 -9.77 -7.77 8.56
C ALA A 76 -9.68 -8.80 7.41
N ASN A 77 -10.78 -9.49 7.09
CA ASN A 77 -10.86 -10.45 5.99
C ASN A 77 -10.67 -9.84 4.59
N TYR A 78 -10.72 -8.51 4.45
CA TYR A 78 -10.46 -7.82 3.18
C TYR A 78 -9.02 -7.29 3.06
N LEU A 79 -8.18 -7.52 4.06
CA LEU A 79 -6.77 -7.14 4.01
C LEU A 79 -6.04 -8.09 3.04
N PRO A 80 -5.46 -7.58 1.95
CA PRO A 80 -4.77 -8.42 0.99
C PRO A 80 -3.44 -8.94 1.56
N THR A 81 -3.05 -10.13 1.13
CA THR A 81 -1.71 -10.65 1.40
C THR A 81 -0.67 -9.68 0.83
N LYS A 82 0.32 -9.34 1.66
CA LYS A 82 1.43 -8.49 1.24
C LYS A 82 2.29 -9.24 0.23
N THR A 83 2.74 -8.54 -0.80
CA THR A 83 3.61 -9.10 -1.83
C THR A 83 5.06 -8.71 -1.52
N PHE A 84 5.96 -9.69 -1.58
CA PHE A 84 7.39 -9.46 -1.45
C PHE A 84 8.06 -9.07 -2.77
N ASP A 85 7.32 -9.20 -3.87
CA ASP A 85 7.78 -8.93 -5.22
C ASP A 85 8.25 -7.48 -5.37
N ARG A 86 9.42 -7.34 -5.96
CA ARG A 86 10.04 -6.05 -6.29
C ARG A 86 10.39 -6.04 -7.77
N TYR A 87 10.37 -4.84 -8.34
CA TYR A 87 10.78 -4.67 -9.72
C TYR A 87 12.29 -4.90 -9.81
N GLU A 88 12.71 -5.91 -10.57
CA GLU A 88 14.12 -6.20 -10.83
C GLU A 88 14.54 -5.59 -12.17
N PRO A 89 15.26 -4.45 -12.21
CA PRO A 89 15.71 -3.87 -13.45
C PRO A 89 16.80 -4.74 -14.08
N ARG A 90 16.64 -5.06 -15.37
CA ARG A 90 17.57 -5.88 -16.14
C ARG A 90 17.91 -5.24 -17.47
N ILE A 91 19.18 -5.34 -17.88
CA ILE A 91 19.69 -4.91 -19.18
C ILE A 91 20.27 -6.14 -19.87
N PHE A 92 19.75 -6.50 -21.05
CA PHE A 92 20.06 -7.76 -21.74
C PHE A 92 19.93 -9.02 -20.86
N GLY A 93 19.00 -9.01 -19.90
CA GLY A 93 18.78 -10.12 -18.95
C GLY A 93 19.62 -10.05 -17.67
N PHE A 94 20.69 -9.24 -17.64
CA PHE A 94 21.55 -9.07 -16.46
C PHE A 94 20.98 -8.05 -15.47
N LYS A 95 21.08 -8.35 -14.17
CA LYS A 95 20.69 -7.41 -13.10
C LYS A 95 21.67 -6.22 -13.07
N ILE A 96 21.18 -5.01 -12.81
CA ILE A 96 22.02 -3.81 -12.67
C ILE A 96 22.80 -3.86 -11.35
N HIS A 97 24.13 -3.71 -11.38
CA HIS A 97 25.03 -3.96 -10.25
C HIS A 97 24.60 -3.32 -8.92
N HIS A 98 24.48 -2.00 -8.87
CA HIS A 98 24.20 -1.27 -7.62
C HIS A 98 22.78 -1.56 -7.08
N ILE A 99 21.79 -1.69 -7.97
CA ILE A 99 20.42 -2.03 -7.58
C ILE A 99 20.35 -3.47 -7.08
N ALA A 100 21.08 -4.39 -7.73
CA ALA A 100 21.15 -5.78 -7.31
C ALA A 100 21.80 -5.92 -5.92
N GLU A 101 22.82 -5.12 -5.61
CA GLU A 101 23.44 -5.09 -4.29
C GLU A 101 22.46 -4.61 -3.21
N GLN A 102 21.78 -3.49 -3.45
CA GLN A 102 20.77 -2.97 -2.54
C GLN A 102 19.62 -3.98 -2.31
N HIS A 103 19.13 -4.63 -3.37
CA HIS A 103 18.08 -5.64 -3.26
C HIS A 103 18.52 -6.83 -2.40
N ARG A 104 19.73 -7.35 -2.62
CA ARG A 104 20.31 -8.42 -1.79
C ARG A 104 20.43 -8.01 -0.32
N TRP A 105 20.82 -6.77 -0.04
CA TRP A 105 20.87 -6.27 1.34
C TRP A 105 19.48 -6.20 1.98
N GLN A 106 18.49 -5.65 1.27
CA GLN A 106 17.11 -5.54 1.76
C GLN A 106 16.46 -6.91 2.01
N ASP A 107 16.75 -7.91 1.17
CA ASP A 107 16.21 -9.26 1.32
C ASP A 107 16.80 -9.95 2.57
N ARG A 108 18.12 -9.84 2.77
CA ARG A 108 18.77 -10.34 4.00
C ARG A 108 18.21 -9.70 5.27
N ALA A 109 18.07 -8.38 5.30
CA ALA A 109 17.53 -7.66 6.46
C ALA A 109 16.08 -8.08 6.76
N ARG A 110 15.28 -8.34 5.72
CA ARG A 110 13.90 -8.82 5.87
C ARG A 110 13.86 -10.24 6.46
N GLU A 111 14.65 -11.16 5.91
CA GLU A 111 14.72 -12.54 6.40
C GLU A 111 15.14 -12.59 7.88
N GLU A 112 16.11 -11.75 8.27
CA GLU A 112 16.53 -11.63 9.65
C GLU A 112 15.41 -11.11 10.56
N TYR A 113 14.68 -10.07 10.13
CA TYR A 113 13.54 -9.55 10.89
C TYR A 113 12.41 -10.58 11.03
N GLN A 114 12.10 -11.33 9.97
CA GLN A 114 11.10 -12.40 10.03
C GLN A 114 11.49 -13.50 11.01
N LYS A 115 12.77 -13.91 11.03
CA LYS A 115 13.27 -14.88 12.00
C LYS A 115 13.07 -14.38 13.44
N ARG A 116 13.43 -13.13 13.72
CA ARG A 116 13.24 -12.52 15.04
C ARG A 116 11.77 -12.48 15.46
N LEU A 117 10.85 -12.14 14.54
CA LEU A 117 9.41 -12.16 14.82
C LEU A 117 8.90 -13.55 15.15
N ILE A 118 9.34 -14.57 14.41
CA ILE A 118 8.96 -15.97 14.67
C ILE A 118 9.51 -16.44 16.01
N GLU A 119 10.75 -16.06 16.35
CA GLU A 119 11.36 -16.38 17.65
C GLU A 119 10.59 -15.73 18.81
N LEU A 120 10.17 -14.47 18.66
CA LEU A 120 9.33 -13.78 19.64
C LEU A 120 7.97 -14.47 19.81
N GLN A 121 7.30 -14.80 18.72
CA GLN A 121 6.01 -15.53 18.77
C GLN A 121 6.14 -16.88 19.48
N LYS A 122 7.22 -17.62 19.24
CA LYS A 122 7.49 -18.89 19.93
C LYS A 122 7.84 -18.73 21.41
N SER A 123 8.33 -17.56 21.83
CA SER A 123 8.63 -17.28 23.23
C SER A 123 7.41 -16.82 24.03
N GLU A 124 6.36 -16.39 23.34
CA GLU A 124 5.08 -15.99 23.91
C GLU A 124 4.09 -17.17 24.06
N GLU A 125 4.34 -18.28 23.34
CA GLU A 125 3.64 -19.58 23.47
C GLU A 125 4.25 -20.48 24.56
#